data_AF-A0A7Y9SIH4-F1
#
_entry.id   AF-A0A7Y9SIH4-F1
#
_cell.length_a   1.000
_cell.length_b   1.000
_cell.length_c   1.000
_cell.angle_alpha   90.00
_cell.angle_beta   90.00
_cell.angle_gamma   90.00
#
_symmetry.space_group_name_H-M   'P 1'
#
loop_
_entity.id
_entity.type
_entity.pdbx_description
1 polymer ?
#
loop_
_entity_poly.entity_id
_entity_poly.type
_entity_poly.pdbx_seq_one_letter_code
_entity_poly.pdbx_strand_id
1 'polypeptide(L)'
;MVIDEWATRFNPEGPVGATHIHGISDADVAGAPLFRDLAPTLVPRIAGLPIAAHNARFDLAFLRAEFRRAGWDVPWLPAYCTLEGSHHYLPHLDRRRLIDCCWSAGVPLDNAHSALGDARATAALLGHYLQRPTAPHPLLASVRHEARAVAWPPGPSRASLSTSTDPAPRTRAARYTAPAPKQPALLAQLTKLSLVEVLEEGAPLGAVTYIETLLDVLEDGIITEAEAGSLQDLVEVYELSPEDVELAHHAFVLALAHRALDDGHVSRDERAQLQAVASTLSLSEKLVRSLIAEADAARAARLGAGLGSLPADWALGEPLRVGDKVVFTGCDERERERLENRARELGVRITGNVSGLTAMLVTDDSFDGTKSERARELGTRRVTPTEFALLLRYLQPALPSVNPATPQVPTTVTAQDAAPTVASTTASPTEIRAWGAANGHAVGVRGRLSAELVRAYELAHAAQS
;
A
#
# COMPACT_ATOMS: atom_id res chain seq x y z
N MET A 1 -37.45 8.03 6.19
CA MET A 1 -37.82 7.85 7.61
C MET A 1 -37.46 6.44 8.02
N VAL A 2 -36.78 6.28 9.15
CA VAL A 2 -36.50 4.96 9.75
C VAL A 2 -37.77 4.49 10.47
N ILE A 3 -38.19 3.25 10.24
CA ILE A 3 -39.45 2.69 10.77
C ILE A 3 -39.25 1.72 11.94
N ASP A 4 -38.06 1.12 12.05
CA ASP A 4 -37.65 0.24 13.14
C ASP A 4 -36.12 0.32 13.28
N GLU A 5 -35.61 0.05 14.47
CA GLU A 5 -34.18 0.04 14.77
C GLU A 5 -33.85 -1.05 15.79
N TRP A 6 -32.78 -1.80 15.54
CA TRP A 6 -32.35 -2.88 16.42
C TRP A 6 -30.82 -2.94 16.47
N ALA A 7 -30.28 -3.08 17.67
CA ALA A 7 -28.85 -3.24 17.90
C ALA A 7 -28.61 -4.14 19.11
N THR A 8 -27.59 -4.99 19.01
CA THR A 8 -27.07 -5.79 20.13
C THR A 8 -25.57 -5.95 19.97
N ARG A 9 -24.90 -6.31 21.07
CA ARG A 9 -23.55 -6.89 21.03
C ARG A 9 -23.66 -8.40 21.00
N PHE A 10 -22.62 -9.06 20.50
CA PHE A 10 -22.49 -10.51 20.52
C PHE A 10 -21.25 -10.90 21.32
N ASN A 11 -21.33 -12.02 22.03
CA ASN A 11 -20.16 -12.67 22.59
C ASN A 11 -19.41 -13.41 21.46
N PRO A 12 -18.12 -13.09 21.19
CA PRO A 12 -17.36 -13.68 20.10
C PRO A 12 -16.80 -15.08 20.41
N GLU A 13 -17.08 -15.65 21.59
CA GLU A 13 -16.57 -16.96 22.05
C GLU A 13 -15.03 -17.02 22.09
N GLY A 14 -14.42 -15.86 22.36
CA GLY A 14 -12.97 -15.63 22.36
C GLY A 14 -12.65 -14.20 22.81
N PRO A 15 -11.39 -13.77 22.70
CA PRO A 15 -11.02 -12.39 23.00
C PRO A 15 -11.62 -11.42 21.98
N VAL A 16 -12.01 -10.23 22.43
CA VAL A 16 -12.42 -9.12 21.57
C VAL A 16 -11.19 -8.50 20.91
N GLY A 17 -11.11 -8.57 19.58
CA GLY A 17 -10.10 -7.86 18.79
C GLY A 17 -10.41 -6.36 18.67
N ALA A 18 -9.44 -5.55 18.25
CA ALA A 18 -9.62 -4.14 17.84
C ALA A 18 -10.37 -3.20 18.83
N THR A 19 -10.34 -3.46 20.14
CA THR A 19 -11.00 -2.64 21.18
C THR A 19 -10.66 -1.15 21.08
N HIS A 20 -9.46 -0.80 20.65
CA HIS A 20 -9.01 0.58 20.50
C HIS A 20 -9.68 1.34 19.32
N ILE A 21 -10.33 0.62 18.40
CA ILE A 21 -11.03 1.17 17.24
C ILE A 21 -12.51 1.40 17.57
N HIS A 22 -13.21 0.34 17.97
CA HIS A 22 -14.67 0.38 18.17
C HIS A 22 -15.06 0.60 19.65
N GLY A 23 -14.10 0.60 20.58
CA GLY A 23 -14.34 0.86 22.00
C GLY A 23 -15.10 -0.23 22.75
N ILE A 24 -15.14 -1.47 22.24
CA ILE A 24 -15.84 -2.61 22.87
C ILE A 24 -14.77 -3.51 23.50
N SER A 25 -14.86 -3.71 24.81
CA SER A 25 -13.94 -4.56 25.59
C SER A 25 -14.48 -5.97 25.78
N ASP A 26 -13.65 -6.91 26.26
CA ASP A 26 -14.11 -8.23 26.68
C ASP A 26 -15.21 -8.15 27.75
N ALA A 27 -15.11 -7.19 28.66
CA ALA A 27 -16.10 -6.97 29.70
C ALA A 27 -17.47 -6.53 29.13
N ASP A 28 -17.48 -5.81 28.01
CA ASP A 28 -18.69 -5.35 27.35
C ASP A 28 -19.51 -6.47 26.70
N VAL A 29 -18.87 -7.61 26.39
CA VAL A 29 -19.49 -8.72 25.64
C VAL A 29 -19.52 -10.03 26.42
N ALA A 30 -18.92 -10.11 27.61
CA ALA A 30 -18.85 -11.32 28.42
C ALA A 30 -20.24 -11.95 28.68
N GLY A 31 -21.27 -11.12 28.87
CA GLY A 31 -22.66 -11.55 29.05
C GLY A 31 -23.56 -11.36 27.82
N ALA A 32 -22.99 -10.96 26.68
CA ALA A 32 -23.76 -10.74 25.47
C ALA A 32 -24.24 -12.09 24.89
N PRO A 33 -25.39 -12.11 24.19
CA PRO A 33 -25.87 -13.31 23.52
C PRO A 33 -24.88 -13.78 22.45
N LEU A 34 -24.93 -15.07 22.13
CA LEU A 34 -24.20 -15.63 21.01
C LEU A 34 -24.98 -15.38 19.72
N PHE A 35 -24.28 -15.26 18.59
CA PHE A 35 -24.95 -15.07 17.31
C PHE A 35 -25.91 -16.22 17.00
N ARG A 36 -25.48 -17.47 17.26
CA ARG A 36 -26.31 -18.67 17.05
C ARG A 36 -27.64 -18.66 17.80
N ASP A 37 -27.68 -18.02 18.97
CA ASP A 37 -28.89 -17.97 19.81
C ASP A 37 -29.90 -16.95 19.27
N LEU A 38 -29.42 -15.89 18.62
CA LEU A 38 -30.24 -14.84 18.04
C LEU A 38 -30.52 -15.03 16.54
N ALA A 39 -29.75 -15.86 15.82
CA ALA A 39 -29.96 -16.13 14.40
C ALA A 39 -31.43 -16.47 14.05
N PRO A 40 -32.15 -17.34 14.79
CA PRO A 40 -33.57 -17.62 14.52
C PRO A 40 -34.49 -16.40 14.65
N THR A 41 -34.11 -15.40 15.45
CA THR A 41 -34.88 -14.15 15.64
C THR A 41 -34.52 -13.07 14.60
N LEU A 42 -33.31 -13.13 14.04
CA LEU A 42 -32.83 -12.22 13.01
C LEU A 42 -33.40 -12.54 11.64
N VAL A 43 -33.46 -13.83 11.28
CA VAL A 43 -33.91 -14.27 9.94
C VAL A 43 -35.28 -13.68 9.56
N PRO A 44 -36.34 -13.74 10.40
CA PRO A 44 -37.63 -13.15 10.06
C PRO A 44 -37.59 -11.62 9.87
N ARG A 45 -36.60 -10.92 10.42
CA ARG A 45 -36.44 -9.46 10.29
C ARG A 45 -35.79 -9.05 8.98
N ILE A 46 -34.95 -9.90 8.39
CA ILE A 46 -34.18 -9.58 7.17
C ILE A 46 -34.66 -10.36 5.93
N ALA A 47 -35.36 -11.48 6.12
CA ALA A 47 -35.84 -12.30 5.02
C ALA A 47 -36.78 -11.52 4.08
N GLY A 48 -36.49 -11.56 2.78
CA GLY A 48 -37.26 -10.86 1.76
C GLY A 48 -37.04 -9.35 1.68
N LEU A 49 -36.13 -8.78 2.50
CA LEU A 49 -35.77 -7.36 2.47
C LEU A 49 -34.41 -7.16 1.78
N PRO A 50 -34.28 -6.13 0.92
CA PRO A 50 -32.97 -5.77 0.37
C PRO A 50 -32.09 -5.18 1.48
N ILE A 51 -30.86 -5.67 1.59
CA ILE A 51 -29.88 -5.11 2.52
C ILE A 51 -29.25 -3.88 1.89
N ALA A 52 -29.03 -2.84 2.68
CA ALA A 52 -28.25 -1.68 2.26
C ALA A 52 -27.18 -1.41 3.30
N ALA A 53 -25.94 -1.24 2.83
CA ALA A 53 -24.78 -0.98 3.66
C ALA A 53 -23.78 -0.11 2.89
N HIS A 54 -22.88 0.56 3.61
CA HIS A 54 -21.76 1.27 3.01
C HIS A 54 -20.57 0.33 2.98
N ASN A 55 -20.06 0.03 1.78
CA ASN A 55 -19.17 -1.12 1.55
C ASN A 55 -19.83 -2.48 1.88
N ALA A 56 -21.04 -2.72 1.36
CA ALA A 56 -21.90 -3.83 1.75
C ALA A 56 -21.26 -5.24 1.71
N ARG A 57 -20.26 -5.46 0.85
CA ARG A 57 -19.53 -6.74 0.79
C ARG A 57 -18.88 -7.08 2.13
N PHE A 58 -18.38 -6.08 2.86
CA PHE A 58 -17.79 -6.22 4.18
C PHE A 58 -18.79 -6.79 5.19
N ASP A 59 -19.89 -6.08 5.45
CA ASP A 59 -20.89 -6.49 6.45
C ASP A 59 -21.52 -7.86 6.13
N LEU A 60 -21.78 -8.13 4.85
CA LEU A 60 -22.37 -9.38 4.41
C LEU A 60 -21.45 -10.58 4.60
N ALA A 61 -20.13 -10.39 4.47
CA ALA A 61 -19.16 -11.46 4.70
C ALA A 61 -19.19 -11.90 6.17
N PHE A 62 -19.17 -10.95 7.11
CA PHE A 62 -19.32 -11.22 8.54
C PHE A 62 -20.64 -11.90 8.85
N LEU A 63 -21.75 -11.34 8.35
CA LEU A 63 -23.08 -11.89 8.59
C LEU A 63 -23.21 -13.33 8.08
N ARG A 64 -22.68 -13.63 6.89
CA ARG A 64 -22.68 -14.97 6.31
C ARG A 64 -21.80 -15.94 7.08
N ALA A 65 -20.62 -15.51 7.51
CA ALA A 65 -19.72 -16.33 8.31
C ALA A 65 -20.37 -16.71 9.65
N GLU A 66 -21.03 -15.77 10.32
CA GLU A 66 -21.72 -16.00 11.57
C GLU A 66 -22.95 -16.90 11.41
N PHE A 67 -23.73 -16.73 10.33
CA PHE A 67 -24.80 -17.68 9.98
C PHE A 67 -24.25 -19.09 9.73
N ARG A 68 -23.16 -19.22 8.97
CA ARG A 68 -22.50 -20.49 8.70
C ARG A 68 -22.02 -21.16 9.99
N ARG A 69 -21.39 -20.41 10.90
CA ARG A 69 -20.95 -20.87 12.23
C ARG A 69 -22.13 -21.30 13.10
N ALA A 70 -23.25 -20.58 13.02
CA ALA A 70 -24.50 -20.97 13.66
C ALA A 70 -25.19 -22.18 13.01
N GLY A 71 -24.63 -22.73 11.94
CA GLY A 71 -25.15 -23.90 11.23
C GLY A 71 -26.23 -23.60 10.20
N TRP A 72 -26.36 -22.35 9.76
CA TRP A 72 -27.29 -21.92 8.73
C TRP A 72 -26.58 -21.84 7.37
N ASP A 73 -27.14 -22.50 6.36
CA ASP A 73 -26.70 -22.37 4.97
C ASP A 73 -27.47 -21.25 4.26
N VAL A 74 -27.13 -20.00 4.62
CA VAL A 74 -27.75 -18.81 4.04
C VAL A 74 -27.12 -18.52 2.67
N PRO A 75 -27.92 -18.30 1.61
CA PRO A 75 -27.42 -17.86 0.30
C PRO A 75 -26.82 -16.45 0.38
N TRP A 76 -26.13 -16.02 -0.67
CA TRP A 76 -25.65 -14.63 -0.73
C TRP A 76 -26.84 -13.67 -0.70
N LEU A 77 -26.80 -12.69 0.20
CA LEU A 77 -27.90 -11.76 0.37
C LEU A 77 -27.74 -10.61 -0.64
N PRO A 78 -28.75 -10.37 -1.48
CA PRO A 78 -28.76 -9.21 -2.37
C PRO A 78 -28.67 -7.94 -1.55
N ALA A 79 -27.72 -7.09 -1.89
CA ALA A 79 -27.52 -5.84 -1.20
C ALA A 79 -27.18 -4.68 -2.14
N TYR A 80 -27.52 -3.50 -1.69
CA TYR A 80 -27.17 -2.26 -2.32
C TYR A 80 -26.02 -1.59 -1.57
N CYS A 81 -24.88 -1.40 -2.23
CA CYS A 81 -23.72 -0.73 -1.68
C CYS A 81 -23.82 0.78 -1.89
N THR A 82 -23.95 1.56 -0.82
CA THR A 82 -24.02 3.03 -0.91
C THR A 82 -22.69 3.68 -1.32
N LEU A 83 -21.57 2.97 -1.15
CA LEU A 83 -20.26 3.37 -1.67
C LEU A 83 -20.27 3.27 -3.21
N GLU A 84 -20.69 2.13 -3.76
CA GLU A 84 -20.82 1.97 -5.21
C GLU A 84 -21.80 2.99 -5.79
N GLY A 85 -22.96 3.15 -5.14
CA GLY A 85 -23.93 4.18 -5.47
C GLY A 85 -23.38 5.60 -5.47
N SER A 86 -22.37 5.88 -4.63
CA SER A 86 -21.77 7.21 -4.56
C SER A 86 -21.09 7.62 -5.88
N HIS A 87 -20.57 6.69 -6.68
CA HIS A 87 -19.98 7.01 -7.98
C HIS A 87 -21.02 7.59 -8.94
N HIS A 88 -22.27 7.15 -8.82
CA HIS A 88 -23.37 7.63 -9.62
C HIS A 88 -24.00 8.92 -9.07
N TYR A 89 -24.22 8.99 -7.76
CA TYR A 89 -24.94 10.11 -7.14
C TYR A 89 -24.05 11.27 -6.66
N LEU A 90 -22.76 11.01 -6.44
CA LEU A 90 -21.74 11.96 -5.97
C LEU A 90 -20.46 11.83 -6.82
N PRO A 91 -20.51 12.03 -8.15
CA PRO A 91 -19.39 11.76 -9.04
C PRO A 91 -18.17 12.68 -8.81
N HIS A 92 -18.37 13.84 -8.17
CA HIS A 92 -17.32 14.83 -7.87
C HIS A 92 -16.43 14.48 -6.68
N LEU A 93 -16.71 13.40 -5.96
CA LEU A 93 -15.91 12.98 -4.82
C LEU A 93 -14.73 12.09 -5.26
N ASP A 94 -13.53 12.49 -4.85
CA ASP A 94 -12.32 11.67 -4.98
C ASP A 94 -12.24 10.60 -3.88
N ARG A 95 -12.66 10.96 -2.65
CA ARG A 95 -12.72 10.06 -1.48
C ARG A 95 -14.16 9.73 -1.12
N ARG A 96 -14.42 8.46 -0.81
CA ARG A 96 -15.78 7.89 -0.74
C ARG A 96 -16.05 7.09 0.52
N ARG A 97 -15.35 7.36 1.62
CA ARG A 97 -15.70 6.78 2.93
C ARG A 97 -17.09 7.26 3.34
N LEU A 98 -17.74 6.56 4.26
CA LEU A 98 -19.08 6.93 4.73
C LEU A 98 -19.13 8.39 5.19
N ILE A 99 -18.11 8.83 5.93
CA ILE A 99 -17.98 10.22 6.38
C ILE A 99 -17.88 11.24 5.24
N ASP A 100 -17.12 10.93 4.19
CA ASP A 100 -16.95 11.84 3.05
C ASP A 100 -18.27 11.95 2.26
N CYS A 101 -18.94 10.82 2.04
CA CYS A 101 -20.24 10.77 1.37
C CYS A 101 -21.32 11.50 2.18
N CYS A 102 -21.39 11.26 3.49
CA CYS A 102 -22.34 11.91 4.37
C CYS A 102 -22.12 13.43 4.45
N TRP A 103 -20.87 13.88 4.58
CA TRP A 103 -20.56 15.31 4.57
C TRP A 103 -21.00 15.96 3.25
N SER A 104 -20.61 15.37 2.11
CA SER A 104 -21.01 15.86 0.79
C SER A 104 -22.54 15.89 0.59
N ALA A 105 -23.25 14.92 1.19
CA ALA A 105 -24.71 14.84 1.16
C ALA A 105 -25.42 15.72 2.20
N GLY A 106 -24.71 16.37 3.12
CA GLY A 106 -25.31 17.10 4.25
C GLY A 106 -25.99 16.19 5.27
N VAL A 107 -25.58 14.93 5.36
CA VAL A 107 -26.07 13.94 6.32
C VAL A 107 -25.26 14.03 7.61
N PRO A 108 -25.90 14.25 8.78
CA PRO A 108 -25.19 14.29 10.05
C PRO A 108 -24.64 12.90 10.43
N LEU A 109 -23.47 12.91 11.07
CA LEU A 109 -22.79 11.72 11.60
C LEU A 109 -22.67 11.86 13.12
N ASP A 110 -23.71 11.43 13.81
CA ASP A 110 -23.74 11.37 15.28
C ASP A 110 -23.21 10.00 15.73
N ASN A 111 -22.29 9.97 16.70
CA ASN A 111 -21.61 8.76 17.18
C ASN A 111 -20.89 7.95 16.08
N ALA A 112 -20.08 8.65 15.28
CA ALA A 112 -19.17 8.03 14.32
C ALA A 112 -18.32 6.94 15.01
N HIS A 113 -18.08 5.83 14.30
CA HIS A 113 -17.39 4.61 14.79
C HIS A 113 -18.22 3.69 15.70
N SER A 114 -19.53 3.93 15.83
CA SER A 114 -20.46 2.92 16.36
C SER A 114 -21.24 2.27 15.22
N ALA A 115 -21.41 0.95 15.26
CA ALA A 115 -22.14 0.22 14.22
C ALA A 115 -23.57 0.76 14.00
N LEU A 116 -24.24 1.19 15.07
CA LEU A 116 -25.56 1.81 14.98
C LEU A 116 -25.53 3.21 14.37
N GLY A 117 -24.52 4.02 14.72
CA GLY A 117 -24.31 5.34 14.10
C GLY A 117 -24.07 5.22 12.60
N ASP A 118 -23.21 4.28 12.19
CA ASP A 118 -22.88 4.04 10.78
C ASP A 118 -24.09 3.49 10.00
N ALA A 119 -24.91 2.63 10.62
CA ALA A 119 -26.16 2.17 10.02
C ALA A 119 -27.16 3.31 9.79
N ARG A 120 -27.32 4.22 10.76
CA ARG A 120 -28.17 5.42 10.63
C ARG A 120 -27.67 6.37 9.54
N ALA A 121 -26.37 6.65 9.53
CA ALA A 121 -25.74 7.50 8.53
C ALA A 121 -25.90 6.90 7.12
N THR A 122 -25.72 5.59 6.97
CA THR A 122 -25.93 4.86 5.72
C THR A 122 -27.39 4.93 5.26
N ALA A 123 -28.35 4.75 6.16
CA ALA A 123 -29.78 4.86 5.84
C ALA A 123 -30.17 6.28 5.39
N ALA A 124 -29.62 7.31 6.05
CA ALA A 124 -29.83 8.70 5.67
C ALA A 124 -29.17 9.03 4.32
N LEU A 125 -27.96 8.54 4.06
CA LEU A 125 -27.26 8.68 2.78
C LEU A 125 -28.00 8.00 1.63
N LEU A 126 -28.51 6.78 1.84
CA LEU A 126 -29.38 6.12 0.87
C LEU A 126 -30.65 6.94 0.63
N GLY A 127 -31.26 7.48 1.69
CA GLY A 127 -32.41 8.38 1.59
C GLY A 127 -32.12 9.61 0.73
N HIS A 128 -30.92 10.19 0.84
CA HIS A 128 -30.46 11.29 -0.02
C HIS A 128 -30.39 10.87 -1.48
N TYR A 129 -29.77 9.72 -1.78
CA TYR A 129 -29.68 9.19 -3.15
C TYR A 129 -31.04 8.99 -3.80
N LEU A 130 -32.00 8.43 -3.05
CA LEU A 130 -33.36 8.16 -3.51
C LEU A 130 -34.17 9.43 -3.81
N GLN A 131 -33.80 10.57 -3.20
CA GLN A 131 -34.47 11.86 -3.40
C GLN A 131 -33.86 12.69 -4.54
N ARG A 132 -32.72 12.27 -5.10
CA ARG A 132 -32.09 13.02 -6.20
C ARG A 132 -32.92 12.90 -7.48
N PRO A 133 -33.00 13.96 -8.30
CA PRO A 133 -33.71 13.94 -9.58
C PRO A 133 -32.98 13.14 -10.68
N THR A 134 -31.81 12.57 -10.38
CA THR A 134 -31.05 11.69 -11.27
C THR A 134 -31.73 10.33 -11.42
N ALA A 135 -31.59 9.70 -12.59
CA ALA A 135 -32.08 8.33 -12.78
C ALA A 135 -31.54 7.39 -11.68
N PRO A 136 -32.36 6.48 -11.13
CA PRO A 136 -31.91 5.58 -10.07
C PRO A 136 -30.82 4.63 -10.60
N HIS A 137 -29.85 4.33 -9.73
CA HIS A 137 -28.80 3.36 -10.00
C HIS A 137 -29.42 1.99 -10.37
N PRO A 138 -28.96 1.31 -11.45
CA PRO A 138 -29.57 0.07 -11.92
C PRO A 138 -29.71 -1.02 -10.83
N LEU A 139 -28.67 -1.22 -10.02
CA LEU A 139 -28.69 -2.20 -8.92
C LEU A 139 -29.74 -1.90 -7.85
N LEU A 140 -30.10 -0.63 -7.65
CA LEU A 140 -31.10 -0.24 -6.67
C LEU A 140 -32.50 -0.72 -7.08
N ALA A 141 -32.76 -0.82 -8.40
CA ALA A 141 -34.01 -1.35 -8.92
C ALA A 141 -34.06 -2.90 -8.84
N SER A 142 -32.94 -3.58 -9.10
CA SER A 142 -32.89 -5.05 -9.15
C SER A 142 -32.84 -5.69 -7.76
N VAL A 143 -32.11 -5.09 -6.80
CA VAL A 143 -31.89 -5.66 -5.45
C VAL A 143 -33.18 -5.99 -4.71
N ARG A 144 -34.25 -5.20 -4.92
CA ARG A 144 -35.55 -5.44 -4.29
C ARG A 144 -36.22 -6.71 -4.80
N HIS A 145 -36.06 -7.01 -6.09
CA HIS A 145 -36.60 -8.22 -6.68
C HIS A 145 -35.76 -9.44 -6.27
N GLU A 146 -34.44 -9.30 -6.36
CA GLU A 146 -33.48 -10.34 -5.95
C GLU A 146 -33.70 -10.74 -4.49
N ALA A 147 -33.81 -9.77 -3.57
CA ALA A 147 -34.01 -10.05 -2.14
C ALA A 147 -35.29 -10.84 -1.84
N ARG A 148 -36.37 -10.59 -2.60
CA ARG A 148 -37.64 -11.34 -2.47
C ARG A 148 -37.55 -12.75 -3.02
N ALA A 149 -36.66 -13.00 -3.98
CA ALA A 149 -36.45 -14.31 -4.57
C ALA A 149 -35.53 -15.21 -3.71
N VAL A 150 -34.85 -14.65 -2.70
CA VAL A 150 -34.00 -15.42 -1.79
C VAL A 150 -34.83 -16.41 -0.97
N ALA A 151 -34.56 -17.70 -1.16
CA ALA A 151 -35.09 -18.75 -0.31
C ALA A 151 -34.23 -18.87 0.96
N TRP A 152 -34.84 -18.58 2.11
CA TRP A 152 -34.20 -18.75 3.42
C TRP A 152 -34.44 -20.17 3.96
N PRO A 153 -33.42 -20.81 4.55
CA PRO A 153 -33.63 -22.11 5.21
C PRO A 153 -34.56 -21.96 6.43
N PRO A 154 -35.40 -22.95 6.73
CA PRO A 154 -36.36 -22.89 7.83
C PRO A 154 -35.71 -23.00 9.22
N GLY A 155 -34.43 -23.34 9.28
CA GLY A 155 -33.65 -23.53 10.50
C GLY A 155 -32.20 -23.91 10.16
N PRO A 156 -31.36 -24.14 11.19
CA PRO A 156 -30.00 -24.62 10.99
C PRO A 156 -30.00 -26.00 10.33
N SER A 157 -29.19 -26.16 9.29
CA SER A 157 -29.01 -27.40 8.53
C SER A 157 -27.95 -28.32 9.13
N ARG A 158 -27.14 -27.81 10.06
CA ARG A 158 -26.05 -28.52 10.75
C ARG A 158 -25.84 -28.00 12.17
N ALA A 159 -25.09 -28.75 12.96
CA ALA A 159 -24.65 -28.31 14.28
C ALA A 159 -23.77 -27.06 14.18
N SER A 160 -23.85 -26.18 15.19
CA SER A 160 -23.01 -24.99 15.26
C SER A 160 -21.55 -25.37 15.46
N LEU A 161 -20.66 -24.67 14.76
CA LEU A 161 -19.22 -24.78 14.96
C LEU A 161 -18.84 -23.98 16.21
N SER A 162 -18.54 -24.66 17.32
CA SER A 162 -18.02 -24.02 18.53
C SER A 162 -16.50 -23.89 18.44
N THR A 163 -15.97 -22.72 18.77
CA THR A 163 -14.54 -22.47 19.02
C THR A 163 -14.13 -22.95 20.42
N SER A 164 -14.59 -24.11 20.87
CA SER A 164 -14.06 -24.71 22.09
C SER A 164 -12.76 -25.45 21.77
N THR A 165 -11.68 -24.72 21.55
CA THR A 165 -10.33 -25.24 21.80
C THR A 165 -9.88 -24.68 23.14
N ASP A 166 -9.91 -25.54 24.15
CA ASP A 166 -9.47 -25.29 25.52
C ASP A 166 -8.02 -24.74 25.49
N PRO A 167 -7.76 -23.46 25.80
CA PRO A 167 -6.40 -22.99 25.90
C PRO A 167 -5.88 -23.45 27.27
N ALA A 168 -5.06 -24.50 27.28
CA ALA A 168 -4.32 -24.90 28.48
C ALA A 168 -3.69 -23.66 29.15
N PRO A 169 -3.72 -23.54 30.49
CA PRO A 169 -3.34 -22.32 31.18
C PRO A 169 -1.87 -22.03 30.94
N ARG A 170 -1.57 -21.05 30.09
CA ARG A 170 -0.23 -20.52 29.91
C ARG A 170 0.11 -19.68 31.13
N THR A 171 0.92 -20.24 32.02
CA THR A 171 1.58 -19.53 33.11
C THR A 171 2.37 -18.36 32.53
N ARG A 172 1.88 -17.14 32.76
CA ARG A 172 2.56 -15.90 32.37
C ARG A 172 3.76 -15.74 33.31
N ALA A 173 4.94 -16.14 32.87
CA ALA A 173 6.18 -15.75 33.53
C ALA A 173 6.28 -14.22 33.42
N ALA A 174 6.24 -13.53 34.56
CA ALA A 174 6.54 -12.11 34.64
C ALA A 174 8.00 -11.91 34.19
N ARG A 175 8.19 -11.54 32.92
CA ARG A 175 9.49 -11.09 32.44
C ARG A 175 9.65 -9.64 32.85
N TYR A 176 10.62 -9.41 33.72
CA TYR A 176 11.28 -8.11 33.81
C TYR A 176 11.78 -7.76 32.40
N THR A 177 11.12 -6.81 31.74
CA THR A 177 11.57 -6.27 30.46
C THR A 177 12.72 -5.30 30.74
N ALA A 178 13.92 -5.66 30.28
CA ALA A 178 14.94 -4.67 29.97
C ALA A 178 14.35 -3.64 28.97
N PRO A 179 14.79 -2.37 29.00
CA PRO A 179 14.26 -1.34 28.11
C PRO A 179 14.38 -1.81 26.65
N ALA A 180 13.28 -1.69 25.91
CA ALA A 180 13.19 -2.15 24.53
C ALA A 180 14.30 -1.53 23.66
N PRO A 181 14.96 -2.31 22.78
CA PRO A 181 15.84 -1.74 21.79
C PRO A 181 15.04 -0.74 20.93
N LYS A 182 15.67 0.39 20.56
CA LYS A 182 15.03 1.41 19.72
C LYS A 182 14.52 0.76 18.44
N GLN A 183 13.20 0.77 18.24
CA GLN A 183 12.58 0.27 17.01
C GLN A 183 13.20 0.97 15.79
N PRO A 184 13.53 0.23 14.71
CA PRO A 184 13.98 0.80 13.45
C PRO A 184 12.94 1.79 12.88
N ALA A 185 13.41 2.83 12.19
CA ALA A 185 12.58 3.95 11.74
C ALA A 185 11.39 3.53 10.84
N LEU A 186 11.56 2.53 9.96
CA LEU A 186 10.48 2.06 9.07
C LEU A 186 9.45 1.17 9.80
N LEU A 187 9.86 0.38 10.80
CA LEU A 187 8.91 -0.36 11.65
C LEU A 187 8.06 0.61 12.49
N ALA A 188 8.63 1.75 12.89
CA ALA A 188 7.86 2.86 13.48
C ALA A 188 6.96 3.60 12.46
N GLN A 189 7.13 3.38 11.16
CA GLN A 189 6.20 3.86 10.13
C GLN A 189 5.05 2.88 9.90
N LEU A 190 5.26 1.56 10.07
CA LEU A 190 4.19 0.55 10.02
C LEU A 190 3.10 0.81 11.05
N THR A 191 3.47 1.13 12.29
CA THR A 191 2.51 1.51 13.36
C THR A 191 1.70 2.77 13.04
N LYS A 192 2.12 3.55 12.04
CA LYS A 192 1.46 4.76 11.57
C LYS A 192 0.84 4.62 10.18
N LEU A 193 1.06 3.47 9.54
CA LEU A 193 0.49 3.16 8.23
C LEU A 193 -0.96 2.75 8.46
N SER A 194 -1.87 3.46 7.80
CA SER A 194 -3.29 3.21 7.89
C SER A 194 -3.74 2.31 6.74
N LEU A 195 -4.78 1.51 7.00
CA LEU A 195 -5.48 0.75 5.96
C LEU A 195 -5.87 1.63 4.77
N VAL A 196 -6.28 2.89 5.02
CA VAL A 196 -6.70 3.83 3.97
C VAL A 196 -5.57 4.12 2.99
N GLU A 197 -4.35 4.33 3.49
CA GLU A 197 -3.18 4.55 2.62
C GLU A 197 -2.95 3.33 1.71
N VAL A 198 -3.05 2.11 2.24
CA VAL A 198 -2.88 0.88 1.44
C VAL A 198 -3.97 0.72 0.38
N LEU A 199 -5.22 1.10 0.69
CA LEU A 199 -6.32 1.07 -0.27
C LEU A 199 -6.18 2.13 -1.38
N GLU A 200 -5.67 3.33 -1.05
CA GLU A 200 -5.38 4.38 -2.05
C GLU A 200 -4.30 3.91 -3.05
N GLU A 201 -3.40 3.02 -2.65
CA GLU A 201 -2.37 2.41 -3.51
C GLU A 201 -2.85 1.21 -4.36
N GLY A 202 -4.17 1.01 -4.45
CA GLY A 202 -4.76 0.02 -5.36
C GLY A 202 -4.94 -1.38 -4.80
N ALA A 203 -4.87 -1.53 -3.46
CA ALA A 203 -5.24 -2.80 -2.84
C ALA A 203 -6.71 -3.18 -3.14
N PRO A 204 -7.01 -4.47 -3.35
CA PRO A 204 -8.37 -4.90 -3.62
C PRO A 204 -9.29 -4.59 -2.43
N LEU A 205 -10.44 -3.97 -2.71
CA LEU A 205 -11.46 -3.69 -1.69
C LEU A 205 -11.97 -4.96 -1.00
N GLY A 206 -11.83 -6.13 -1.64
CA GLY A 206 -12.16 -7.43 -1.05
C GLY A 206 -11.13 -7.93 -0.02
N ALA A 207 -9.91 -7.39 -0.01
CA ALA A 207 -8.80 -7.83 0.83
C ALA A 207 -8.62 -6.96 2.09
N VAL A 208 -9.60 -6.13 2.46
CA VAL A 208 -9.49 -5.19 3.59
C VAL A 208 -9.08 -5.88 4.89
N THR A 209 -9.81 -6.89 5.35
CA THR A 209 -9.50 -7.59 6.61
C THR A 209 -8.17 -8.34 6.54
N TYR A 210 -7.81 -8.82 5.35
CA TYR A 210 -6.49 -9.41 5.11
C TYR A 210 -5.39 -8.38 5.32
N ILE A 211 -5.57 -7.16 4.83
CA ILE A 211 -4.61 -6.05 4.96
C ILE A 211 -4.56 -5.52 6.40
N GLU A 212 -5.70 -5.41 7.09
CA GLU A 212 -5.73 -5.04 8.51
C GLU A 212 -4.95 -6.05 9.36
N THR A 213 -5.21 -7.34 9.14
CA THR A 213 -4.46 -8.40 9.83
C THR A 213 -2.99 -8.36 9.42
N LEU A 214 -2.70 -8.07 8.15
CA LEU A 214 -1.34 -7.94 7.66
C LEU A 214 -0.57 -6.78 8.33
N LEU A 215 -1.23 -5.65 8.55
CA LEU A 215 -0.67 -4.50 9.28
C LEU A 215 -0.31 -4.89 10.72
N ASP A 216 -1.20 -5.62 11.39
CA ASP A 216 -1.00 -6.08 12.77
C ASP A 216 0.16 -7.07 12.89
N VAL A 217 0.21 -8.09 12.03
CA VAL A 217 1.27 -9.14 12.11
C VAL A 217 2.63 -8.66 11.62
N LEU A 218 2.69 -7.56 10.88
CA LEU A 218 3.96 -6.96 10.45
C LEU A 218 4.47 -5.88 11.41
N GLU A 219 3.80 -5.60 12.52
CA GLU A 219 4.20 -4.55 13.47
C GLU A 219 5.63 -4.75 13.99
N ASP A 220 6.04 -6.00 14.19
CA ASP A 220 7.40 -6.37 14.62
C ASP A 220 8.33 -6.78 13.45
N GLY A 221 7.81 -6.79 12.22
CA GLY A 221 8.51 -7.14 10.99
C GLY A 221 8.74 -8.64 10.76
N ILE A 222 8.12 -9.52 11.56
CA ILE A 222 8.30 -10.97 11.48
C ILE A 222 6.94 -11.66 11.50
N ILE A 223 6.61 -12.41 10.45
CA ILE A 223 5.40 -13.24 10.44
C ILE A 223 5.72 -14.62 11.02
N THR A 224 5.08 -14.97 12.14
CA THR A 224 5.14 -16.31 12.74
C THR A 224 4.27 -17.32 11.99
N GLU A 225 4.48 -18.62 12.23
CA GLU A 225 3.69 -19.69 11.60
C GLU A 225 2.19 -19.58 11.92
N ALA A 226 1.83 -19.14 13.14
CA ALA A 226 0.44 -18.95 13.55
C ALA A 226 -0.21 -17.74 12.85
N GLU A 227 0.54 -16.66 12.65
CA GLU A 227 0.09 -15.47 11.93
C GLU A 227 -0.05 -15.73 10.43
N ALA A 228 0.89 -16.48 9.85
CA ALA A 228 0.78 -16.97 8.48
C ALA A 228 -0.46 -17.85 8.28
N GLY A 229 -0.73 -18.75 9.24
CA GLY A 229 -1.97 -19.55 9.24
C GLY A 229 -3.22 -18.68 9.32
N SER A 230 -3.22 -17.66 10.17
CA SER A 230 -4.35 -16.73 10.31
C SER A 230 -4.60 -15.94 9.02
N LEU A 231 -3.55 -15.46 8.36
CA LEU A 231 -3.64 -14.79 7.06
C LEU A 231 -4.18 -15.75 5.98
N GLN A 232 -3.75 -17.00 5.99
CA GLN A 232 -4.23 -18.02 5.05
C GLN A 232 -5.72 -18.33 5.25
N ASP A 233 -6.17 -18.42 6.51
CA ASP A 233 -7.59 -18.59 6.82
C ASP A 233 -8.42 -17.44 6.25
N LEU A 234 -7.91 -16.20 6.29
CA LEU A 234 -8.60 -15.05 5.69
C LEU A 234 -8.64 -15.15 4.16
N VAL A 235 -7.56 -15.60 3.51
CA VAL A 235 -7.56 -15.87 2.06
C VAL A 235 -8.69 -16.84 1.69
N GLU A 236 -8.86 -17.91 2.47
CA GLU A 236 -9.93 -18.89 2.26
C GLU A 236 -11.33 -18.32 2.57
N VAL A 237 -11.49 -17.61 3.69
CA VAL A 237 -12.77 -17.04 4.14
C VAL A 237 -13.29 -15.98 3.19
N TYR A 238 -12.40 -15.14 2.65
CA TYR A 238 -12.73 -14.05 1.73
C TYR A 238 -12.63 -14.47 0.25
N GLU A 239 -12.31 -15.74 -0.03
CA GLU A 239 -12.12 -16.29 -1.38
C GLU A 239 -11.17 -15.40 -2.21
N LEU A 240 -10.09 -14.91 -1.58
CA LEU A 240 -9.12 -14.04 -2.25
C LEU A 240 -8.36 -14.86 -3.29
N SER A 241 -8.34 -14.35 -4.52
CA SER A 241 -7.50 -14.95 -5.54
C SER A 241 -6.02 -14.69 -5.22
N PRO A 242 -5.10 -15.50 -5.78
CA PRO A 242 -3.66 -15.21 -5.69
C PRO A 242 -3.31 -13.80 -6.19
N GLU A 243 -4.03 -13.31 -7.21
CA GLU A 243 -3.88 -11.97 -7.76
C GLU A 243 -4.34 -10.89 -6.75
N ASP A 244 -5.42 -11.12 -6.01
CA ASP A 244 -5.86 -10.19 -4.96
C ASP A 244 -4.82 -10.07 -3.84
N VAL A 245 -4.22 -11.19 -3.45
CA VAL A 245 -3.17 -11.22 -2.42
C VAL A 245 -1.92 -10.49 -2.90
N GLU A 246 -1.50 -10.74 -4.15
CA GLU A 246 -0.34 -10.06 -4.75
C GLU A 246 -0.57 -8.55 -4.86
N LEU A 247 -1.76 -8.12 -5.31
CA LEU A 247 -2.13 -6.70 -5.35
C LEU A 247 -2.16 -6.06 -3.96
N ALA A 248 -2.66 -6.77 -2.95
CA ALA A 248 -2.66 -6.30 -1.57
C ALA A 248 -1.22 -6.09 -1.05
N HIS A 249 -0.31 -7.05 -1.31
CA HIS A 249 1.11 -6.94 -0.92
C HIS A 249 1.81 -5.82 -1.69
N HIS A 250 1.54 -5.66 -2.98
CA HIS A 250 2.08 -4.59 -3.80
C HIS A 250 1.70 -3.22 -3.25
N ALA A 251 0.39 -2.98 -3.07
CA ALA A 251 -0.15 -1.74 -2.54
C ALA A 251 0.40 -1.43 -1.14
N PHE A 252 0.55 -2.45 -0.30
CA PHE A 252 1.13 -2.31 1.04
C PHE A 252 2.58 -1.80 0.99
N VAL A 253 3.43 -2.44 0.18
CA VAL A 253 4.83 -2.03 0.05
C VAL A 253 4.96 -0.67 -0.65
N LEU A 254 4.08 -0.36 -1.60
CA LEU A 254 4.03 0.96 -2.24
C LEU A 254 3.69 2.05 -1.23
N ALA A 255 2.70 1.83 -0.37
CA ALA A 255 2.33 2.78 0.69
C ALA A 255 3.48 3.01 1.68
N LEU A 256 4.22 1.96 2.04
CA LEU A 256 5.45 2.10 2.84
C LEU A 256 6.55 2.87 2.11
N ALA A 257 6.71 2.65 0.80
CA ALA A 257 7.69 3.38 0.00
C ALA A 257 7.35 4.88 -0.07
N HIS A 258 6.07 5.23 -0.18
CA HIS A 258 5.61 6.62 -0.09
C HIS A 258 6.01 7.29 1.22
N ARG A 259 5.78 6.62 2.35
CA ARG A 259 6.14 7.12 3.68
C ARG A 259 7.64 7.23 3.89
N ALA A 260 8.40 6.25 3.39
CA ALA A 260 9.86 6.30 3.40
C ALA A 260 10.42 7.45 2.53
N LEU A 261 9.61 8.03 1.65
CA LEU A 261 9.98 9.18 0.80
C LEU A 261 9.45 10.52 1.32
N ASP A 262 8.80 10.57 2.49
CA ASP A 262 8.28 11.81 3.04
C ASP A 262 9.38 12.87 3.26
N ASP A 263 10.57 12.43 3.69
CA ASP A 263 11.75 13.30 3.85
C ASP A 263 12.49 13.59 2.52
N GLY A 264 12.03 13.00 1.41
CA GLY A 264 12.56 13.19 0.07
C GLY A 264 13.63 12.21 -0.38
N HIS A 265 14.00 11.21 0.44
CA HIS A 265 14.90 10.14 0.01
C HIS A 265 14.61 8.81 0.72
N VAL A 266 14.98 7.69 0.12
CA VAL A 266 15.02 6.40 0.85
C VAL A 266 16.45 6.09 1.25
N SER A 267 16.73 6.08 2.55
CA SER A 267 18.03 5.73 3.12
C SER A 267 18.41 4.27 2.82
N ARG A 268 19.68 3.91 3.07
CA ARG A 268 20.12 2.52 2.89
C ARG A 268 19.39 1.57 3.84
N ASP A 269 19.17 2.01 5.07
CA ASP A 269 18.55 1.21 6.12
C ASP A 269 17.05 1.03 5.85
N GLU A 270 16.34 2.08 5.42
CA GLU A 270 14.93 1.98 5.00
C GLU A 270 14.77 1.09 3.78
N ARG A 271 15.68 1.17 2.80
CA ARG A 271 15.65 0.25 1.64
C ARG A 271 15.83 -1.20 2.07
N ALA A 272 16.76 -1.47 2.99
CA ALA A 272 16.97 -2.82 3.52
C ALA A 272 15.73 -3.32 4.29
N GLN A 273 15.05 -2.43 5.03
CA GLN A 273 13.83 -2.76 5.78
C GLN A 273 12.64 -3.01 4.84
N LEU A 274 12.42 -2.16 3.82
CA LEU A 274 11.43 -2.40 2.76
C LEU A 274 11.67 -3.75 2.08
N GLN A 275 12.94 -4.08 1.81
CA GLN A 275 13.30 -5.36 1.22
C GLN A 275 13.01 -6.55 2.13
N ALA A 276 13.24 -6.40 3.44
CA ALA A 276 12.93 -7.44 4.43
C ALA A 276 11.42 -7.69 4.50
N VAL A 277 10.61 -6.65 4.64
CA VAL A 277 9.14 -6.75 4.64
C VAL A 277 8.63 -7.39 3.36
N ALA A 278 9.10 -6.91 2.20
CA ALA A 278 8.74 -7.46 0.90
C ALA A 278 9.10 -8.96 0.78
N SER A 279 10.24 -9.37 1.32
CA SER A 279 10.64 -10.79 1.29
C SER A 279 9.73 -11.68 2.13
N THR A 280 9.24 -11.18 3.27
CA THR A 280 8.24 -11.87 4.10
C THR A 280 6.92 -12.04 3.36
N LEU A 281 6.59 -11.10 2.47
CA LEU A 281 5.42 -11.14 1.58
C LEU A 281 5.69 -11.84 0.24
N SER A 282 6.81 -12.54 0.10
CA SER A 282 7.19 -13.24 -1.13
C SER A 282 7.33 -12.33 -2.37
N LEU A 283 7.57 -11.03 -2.18
CA LEU A 283 7.82 -10.07 -3.26
C LEU A 283 9.32 -10.00 -3.62
N SER A 284 9.60 -9.82 -4.91
CA SER A 284 10.98 -9.78 -5.42
C SER A 284 11.71 -8.46 -5.16
N GLU A 285 13.03 -8.50 -5.01
CA GLU A 285 13.88 -7.28 -4.89
C GLU A 285 13.78 -6.35 -6.11
N LYS A 286 13.48 -6.91 -7.28
CA LYS A 286 13.27 -6.09 -8.49
C LYS A 286 12.00 -5.25 -8.36
N LEU A 287 10.93 -5.82 -7.80
CA LEU A 287 9.67 -5.14 -7.58
C LEU A 287 9.80 -4.02 -6.54
N VAL A 288 10.49 -4.28 -5.42
CA VAL A 288 10.73 -3.22 -4.40
C VAL A 288 11.42 -2.01 -5.00
N ARG A 289 12.39 -2.22 -5.90
CA ARG A 289 13.07 -1.13 -6.60
C ARG A 289 12.15 -0.35 -7.54
N SER A 290 11.22 -1.01 -8.24
CA SER A 290 10.25 -0.31 -9.08
C SER A 290 9.23 0.45 -8.23
N LEU A 291 8.77 -0.11 -7.12
CA LEU A 291 7.84 0.54 -6.19
C LEU A 291 8.43 1.81 -5.57
N ILE A 292 9.71 1.79 -5.17
CA ILE A 292 10.40 3.00 -4.69
C ILE A 292 10.47 4.06 -5.81
N ALA A 293 10.73 3.65 -7.05
CA ALA A 293 10.80 4.57 -8.18
C ALA A 293 9.42 5.16 -8.53
N GLU A 294 8.37 4.36 -8.43
CA GLU A 294 6.97 4.77 -8.62
C GLU A 294 6.55 5.78 -7.55
N ALA A 295 6.78 5.47 -6.28
CA ALA A 295 6.48 6.37 -5.17
C ALA A 295 7.23 7.71 -5.28
N ASP A 296 8.49 7.67 -5.74
CA ASP A 296 9.31 8.85 -5.96
C ASP A 296 8.80 9.71 -7.13
N ALA A 297 8.37 9.08 -8.22
CA ALA A 297 7.74 9.75 -9.35
C ALA A 297 6.40 10.41 -8.97
N ALA A 298 5.55 9.71 -8.22
CA ALA A 298 4.30 10.23 -7.71
C ALA A 298 4.51 11.41 -6.74
N ARG A 299 5.51 11.33 -5.84
CA ARG A 299 5.93 12.45 -4.99
C ARG A 299 6.38 13.65 -5.83
N ALA A 300 7.18 13.42 -6.87
CA ALA A 300 7.67 14.47 -7.75
C ALA A 300 6.53 15.15 -8.54
N ALA A 301 5.56 14.37 -9.03
CA ALA A 301 4.37 14.87 -9.69
C ALA A 301 3.54 15.77 -8.76
N ARG A 302 3.31 15.33 -7.51
CA ARG A 302 2.59 16.10 -6.48
C ARG A 302 3.27 17.45 -6.19
N LEU A 303 4.59 17.46 -6.04
CA LEU A 303 5.35 18.70 -5.82
C LEU A 303 5.40 19.59 -7.08
N GLY A 304 5.28 18.99 -8.27
CA GLY A 304 5.23 19.70 -9.55
C GLY A 304 3.87 20.32 -9.89
N ALA A 305 2.76 19.80 -9.33
CA ALA A 305 1.38 20.08 -9.75
C ALA A 305 0.91 21.54 -9.56
N GLY A 306 1.72 22.42 -8.95
CA GLY A 306 1.41 23.84 -8.75
C GLY A 306 2.53 24.79 -9.16
N LEU A 307 3.55 24.30 -9.87
CA LEU A 307 4.70 25.12 -10.27
C LEU A 307 4.37 25.95 -11.52
N GLY A 308 4.73 27.24 -11.47
CA GLY A 308 4.50 28.19 -12.56
C GLY A 308 5.48 28.03 -13.73
N SER A 309 5.14 28.63 -14.87
CA SER A 309 6.04 28.70 -16.02
C SER A 309 7.24 29.60 -15.74
N LEU A 310 8.34 29.35 -16.45
CA LEU A 310 9.51 30.23 -16.43
C LEU A 310 9.14 31.63 -16.97
N PRO A 311 9.79 32.70 -16.46
CA PRO A 311 9.72 34.04 -17.05
C PRO A 311 10.16 34.05 -18.52
N ALA A 312 9.59 34.97 -19.32
CA ALA A 312 9.90 35.09 -20.75
C ALA A 312 11.37 35.50 -21.03
N ASP A 313 12.00 36.17 -20.07
CA ASP A 313 13.37 36.67 -20.10
C ASP A 313 14.35 35.78 -19.30
N TRP A 314 14.04 34.48 -19.17
CA TRP A 314 14.84 33.54 -18.38
C TRP A 314 16.30 33.43 -18.88
N ALA A 315 17.23 33.99 -18.10
CA ALA A 315 18.65 34.05 -18.44
C ALA A 315 19.52 33.02 -17.69
N LEU A 316 18.95 32.26 -16.77
CA LEU A 316 19.69 31.33 -15.90
C LEU A 316 19.84 29.92 -16.51
N GLY A 317 19.87 29.78 -17.83
CA GLY A 317 20.09 28.49 -18.51
C GLY A 317 19.03 27.44 -18.20
N GLU A 318 19.42 26.18 -18.01
CA GLU A 318 18.46 25.11 -17.67
C GLU A 318 17.81 25.37 -16.29
N PRO A 319 16.49 25.18 -16.15
CA PRO A 319 15.82 25.38 -14.87
C PRO A 319 16.15 24.25 -13.88
N LEU A 320 16.10 24.58 -12.59
CA LEU A 320 16.11 23.57 -11.53
C LEU A 320 14.77 22.83 -11.51
N ARG A 321 14.80 21.53 -11.27
CA ARG A 321 13.61 20.66 -11.27
C ARG A 321 13.41 19.92 -9.97
N VAL A 322 12.16 19.55 -9.70
CA VAL A 322 11.83 18.61 -8.61
C VAL A 322 12.62 17.31 -8.83
N GLY A 323 13.32 16.84 -7.78
CA GLY A 323 14.14 15.63 -7.81
C GLY A 323 15.61 15.85 -8.16
N ASP A 324 16.00 17.04 -8.64
CA ASP A 324 17.39 17.34 -8.99
C ASP A 324 18.33 17.22 -7.79
N LYS A 325 19.54 16.69 -8.02
CA LYS A 325 20.57 16.57 -6.99
C LYS A 325 21.44 17.81 -6.94
N VAL A 326 21.50 18.43 -5.77
CA VAL A 326 22.25 19.65 -5.51
C VAL A 326 23.26 19.39 -4.40
N VAL A 327 24.45 19.99 -4.52
CA VAL A 327 25.52 19.92 -3.52
C VAL A 327 25.87 21.33 -3.08
N PHE A 328 26.15 21.53 -1.79
CA PHE A 328 26.65 22.80 -1.26
C PHE A 328 28.12 22.70 -0.88
N THR A 329 28.85 23.79 -1.11
CA THR A 329 30.22 24.02 -0.62
C THR A 329 30.45 25.52 -0.39
N GLY A 330 31.36 25.89 0.51
CA GLY A 330 31.76 27.29 0.75
C GLY A 330 30.74 28.22 1.44
N CYS A 331 29.44 27.99 1.30
CA CYS A 331 28.42 28.96 1.75
C CYS A 331 28.43 29.22 3.26
N ASP A 332 28.01 30.43 3.68
CA ASP A 332 27.67 30.74 5.07
C ASP A 332 26.70 29.70 5.65
N GLU A 333 26.92 29.29 6.91
CA GLU A 333 26.20 28.15 7.50
C GLU A 333 24.70 28.42 7.64
N ARG A 334 24.31 29.65 7.99
CA ARG A 334 22.89 30.01 8.16
C ARG A 334 22.18 30.12 6.82
N GLU A 335 22.85 30.70 5.83
CA GLU A 335 22.32 30.80 4.47
C GLU A 335 22.18 29.39 3.84
N ARG A 336 23.19 28.54 4.02
CA ARG A 336 23.17 27.14 3.59
C ARG A 336 21.99 26.40 4.21
N GLU A 337 21.86 26.42 5.53
CA GLU A 337 20.78 25.71 6.23
C GLU A 337 19.39 26.16 5.72
N ARG A 338 19.18 27.47 5.54
CA ARG A 338 17.94 28.02 5.00
C ARG A 338 17.66 27.53 3.58
N LEU A 339 18.65 27.56 2.69
CA LEU A 339 18.51 27.15 1.29
C LEU A 339 18.32 25.63 1.17
N GLU A 340 19.04 24.84 1.95
CA GLU A 340 18.86 23.39 1.98
C GLU A 340 17.48 22.98 2.50
N ASN A 341 17.00 23.62 3.58
CA ASN A 341 15.65 23.37 4.09
C ASN A 341 14.60 23.71 3.03
N ARG A 342 14.73 24.87 2.39
CA ARG A 342 13.81 25.29 1.34
C ARG A 342 13.86 24.38 0.12
N ALA A 343 15.05 23.92 -0.27
CA ALA A 343 15.24 22.99 -1.37
C ALA A 343 14.57 21.63 -1.07
N ARG A 344 14.76 21.09 0.14
CA ARG A 344 14.13 19.84 0.58
C ARG A 344 12.60 19.93 0.58
N GLU A 345 12.03 21.02 1.10
CA GLU A 345 10.58 21.31 1.07
C GLU A 345 10.01 21.29 -0.35
N LEU A 346 10.75 21.85 -1.32
CA LEU A 346 10.33 21.92 -2.72
C LEU A 346 10.69 20.66 -3.53
N GLY A 347 11.28 19.65 -2.89
CA GLY A 347 11.58 18.36 -3.51
C GLY A 347 12.91 18.27 -4.25
N VAL A 348 13.82 19.21 -4.03
CA VAL A 348 15.21 19.16 -4.53
C VAL A 348 16.07 18.33 -3.56
N ARG A 349 16.94 17.47 -4.08
CA ARG A 349 17.72 16.52 -3.28
C ARG A 349 19.08 17.09 -2.92
N ILE A 350 19.29 17.38 -1.64
CA ILE A 350 20.59 17.81 -1.15
C ILE A 350 21.48 16.60 -0.91
N THR A 351 22.68 16.62 -1.48
CA THR A 351 23.65 15.52 -1.40
C THR A 351 25.01 16.02 -0.91
N GLY A 352 25.74 15.15 -0.22
CA GLY A 352 27.06 15.51 0.34
C GLY A 352 28.19 15.52 -0.70
N ASN A 353 28.03 14.80 -1.82
CA ASN A 353 29.09 14.53 -2.79
C ASN A 353 28.65 14.84 -4.21
N VAL A 354 29.57 15.35 -5.03
CA VAL A 354 29.35 15.59 -6.46
C VAL A 354 29.50 14.29 -7.25
N SER A 355 28.52 14.00 -8.10
CA SER A 355 28.45 12.83 -8.96
C SER A 355 28.02 13.22 -10.38
N GLY A 356 28.07 12.30 -11.35
CA GLY A 356 27.58 12.58 -12.71
C GLY A 356 26.06 12.81 -12.80
N LEU A 357 25.33 12.61 -11.70
CA LEU A 357 23.89 12.89 -11.58
C LEU A 357 23.61 14.20 -10.82
N THR A 358 24.64 14.94 -10.42
CA THR A 358 24.49 16.22 -9.71
C THR A 358 24.17 17.30 -10.74
N ALA A 359 23.00 17.91 -10.61
CA ALA A 359 22.54 18.96 -11.50
C ALA A 359 23.33 20.26 -11.31
N MET A 360 23.63 20.61 -10.05
CA MET A 360 24.43 21.81 -9.75
C MET A 360 25.14 21.77 -8.39
N LEU A 361 26.21 22.57 -8.29
CA LEU A 361 26.96 22.88 -7.09
C LEU A 361 26.69 24.34 -6.69
N VAL A 362 26.15 24.54 -5.49
CA VAL A 362 25.96 25.88 -4.89
C VAL A 362 27.21 26.26 -4.11
N THR A 363 27.81 27.39 -4.48
CA THR A 363 29.06 27.88 -3.90
C THR A 363 29.14 29.40 -3.94
N ASP A 364 29.65 30.00 -2.87
CA ASP A 364 30.03 31.43 -2.80
C ASP A 364 31.52 31.66 -3.13
N ASP A 365 32.23 30.59 -3.50
CA ASP A 365 33.65 30.54 -3.84
C ASP A 365 34.59 30.90 -2.69
N SER A 366 34.08 30.96 -1.46
CA SER A 366 34.91 31.17 -0.26
C SER A 366 35.76 29.94 0.09
N PHE A 367 35.42 28.76 -0.43
CA PHE A 367 36.11 27.50 -0.17
C PHE A 367 36.22 26.65 -1.44
N ASP A 368 37.46 26.33 -1.82
CA ASP A 368 37.78 25.44 -2.95
C ASP A 368 38.32 24.11 -2.41
N GLY A 369 37.43 23.12 -2.30
CA GLY A 369 37.75 21.79 -1.77
C GLY A 369 37.48 20.67 -2.76
N THR A 370 37.53 19.43 -2.29
CA THR A 370 37.34 18.20 -3.09
C THR A 370 36.01 18.17 -3.87
N LYS A 371 34.95 18.81 -3.35
CA LYS A 371 33.66 18.94 -4.05
C LYS A 371 33.74 19.87 -5.27
N SER A 372 34.41 21.01 -5.12
CA SER A 372 34.59 22.01 -6.18
C SER A 372 35.50 21.48 -7.30
N GLU A 373 36.55 20.75 -6.93
CA GLU A 373 37.42 20.04 -7.86
C GLU A 373 36.64 18.97 -8.65
N ARG A 374 35.89 18.12 -7.94
CA ARG A 374 35.09 17.08 -8.59
C ARG A 374 34.00 17.64 -9.51
N ALA A 375 33.39 18.77 -9.14
CA ALA A 375 32.45 19.49 -10.02
C ALA A 375 33.12 20.01 -11.29
N ARG A 376 34.36 20.51 -11.22
CA ARG A 376 35.14 20.91 -12.40
C ARG A 376 35.45 19.73 -13.32
N GLU A 377 35.87 18.61 -12.77
CA GLU A 377 36.15 17.39 -13.55
C GLU A 377 34.92 16.87 -14.29
N LEU A 378 33.75 16.90 -13.64
CA LEU A 378 32.50 16.40 -14.19
C LEU A 378 31.73 17.43 -15.02
N GLY A 379 32.21 18.68 -15.09
CA GLY A 379 31.50 19.78 -15.75
C GLY A 379 30.18 20.15 -15.08
N THR A 380 30.02 19.88 -13.78
CA THR A 380 28.81 20.20 -13.03
C THR A 380 28.60 21.70 -12.97
N ARG A 381 27.38 22.16 -13.29
CA ARG A 381 27.01 23.57 -13.25
C ARG A 381 27.23 24.16 -11.86
N ARG A 382 27.94 25.29 -11.77
CA ARG A 382 28.13 26.04 -10.53
C ARG A 382 27.20 27.25 -10.49
N VAL A 383 26.60 27.51 -9.35
CA VAL A 383 25.70 28.65 -9.12
C VAL A 383 25.98 29.27 -7.76
N THR A 384 25.77 30.58 -7.65
CA THR A 384 25.85 31.30 -6.37
C THR A 384 24.62 31.01 -5.49
N PRO A 385 24.69 31.21 -4.16
CA PRO A 385 23.52 31.08 -3.28
C PRO A 385 22.32 31.94 -3.71
N THR A 386 22.60 33.15 -4.23
CA THR A 386 21.57 34.07 -4.72
C THR A 386 20.89 33.56 -6.00
N GLU A 387 21.67 33.04 -6.96
CA GLU A 387 21.11 32.41 -8.17
C GLU A 387 20.32 31.15 -7.82
N PHE A 388 20.80 30.35 -6.86
CA PHE A 388 20.09 29.17 -6.40
C PHE A 388 18.73 29.51 -5.75
N ALA A 389 18.67 30.59 -4.97
CA ALA A 389 17.41 31.08 -4.42
C ALA A 389 16.39 31.48 -5.52
N LEU A 390 16.87 32.09 -6.63
CA LEU A 390 16.03 32.39 -7.79
C LEU A 390 15.59 31.13 -8.53
N LEU A 391 16.47 30.14 -8.68
CA LEU A 391 16.14 28.84 -9.27
C LEU A 391 15.06 28.10 -8.47
N LEU A 392 15.12 28.14 -7.14
CA LEU A 392 14.09 27.58 -6.26
C LEU A 392 12.74 28.29 -6.40
N ARG A 393 12.73 29.61 -6.67
CA ARG A 393 11.50 30.38 -6.87
C ARG A 393 10.77 29.98 -8.16
N TYR A 394 11.50 29.59 -9.19
CA TYR A 394 10.97 29.19 -10.50
C TYR A 394 11.20 27.71 -10.79
N LEU A 395 11.19 26.89 -9.74
CA LEU A 395 11.36 25.44 -9.83
C LEU A 395 10.38 24.86 -10.84
N GLN A 396 10.85 23.93 -11.67
CA GLN A 396 10.04 23.28 -12.68
C GLN A 396 9.69 21.83 -12.29
N PRO A 397 8.60 21.27 -12.84
CA PRO A 397 8.27 19.86 -12.64
C PRO A 397 9.42 18.93 -13.06
N ALA A 398 9.46 17.76 -12.44
CA ALA A 398 10.37 16.69 -12.85
C ALA A 398 10.11 16.34 -14.32
N LEU A 399 11.17 15.98 -15.04
CA LEU A 399 11.01 15.44 -16.38
C LEU A 399 10.30 14.08 -16.28
N PRO A 400 9.29 13.80 -17.13
CA PRO A 400 8.69 12.48 -17.16
C PRO A 400 9.79 11.45 -17.44
N SER A 401 9.95 10.48 -16.53
CA SER A 401 10.88 9.39 -16.78
C SER A 401 10.39 8.63 -18.00
N VAL A 402 11.17 8.61 -19.08
CA VAL A 402 10.90 7.71 -20.21
C VAL A 402 11.21 6.29 -19.74
N ASN A 403 10.21 5.64 -19.15
CA ASN A 403 10.14 4.19 -19.02
C ASN A 403 8.95 3.74 -19.89
N PRO A 404 9.12 2.76 -20.79
CA PRO A 404 8.07 2.35 -21.72
C PRO A 404 7.05 1.48 -20.97
N ALA A 405 6.14 2.11 -20.24
CA ALA A 405 4.88 1.49 -19.87
C ALA A 405 3.89 1.76 -21.00
N THR A 406 3.88 0.89 -22.00
CA THR A 406 2.87 0.92 -23.05
C THR A 406 1.51 0.60 -22.43
N PRO A 407 0.45 1.40 -22.67
CA PRO A 407 -0.91 0.98 -22.38
C PRO A 407 -1.22 -0.28 -23.18
N GLN A 408 -1.60 -1.37 -22.51
CA GLN A 408 -2.04 -2.59 -23.20
C GLN A 408 -3.40 -2.36 -23.85
N VAL A 409 -3.39 -2.10 -25.16
CA VAL A 409 -4.54 -2.33 -26.04
C VAL A 409 -4.42 -3.75 -26.57
N PRO A 410 -5.48 -4.59 -26.50
CA PRO A 410 -5.39 -5.97 -26.93
C PRO A 410 -5.29 -5.99 -28.46
N THR A 411 -4.09 -6.30 -28.96
CA THR A 411 -3.86 -6.49 -30.39
C THR A 411 -3.49 -7.94 -30.63
N THR A 412 -4.38 -8.61 -31.35
CA THR A 412 -4.24 -9.96 -31.91
C THR A 412 -2.89 -10.09 -32.63
N VAL A 413 -2.06 -11.07 -32.23
CA VAL A 413 -0.82 -11.39 -32.96
C VAL A 413 -0.93 -12.80 -33.52
N THR A 414 -1.08 -12.82 -34.85
CA THR A 414 -0.82 -13.95 -35.73
C THR A 414 0.62 -14.43 -35.60
N ALA A 415 0.79 -15.76 -35.60
CA ALA A 415 2.07 -16.46 -35.56
C ALA A 415 2.98 -16.09 -36.74
N GLN A 416 4.27 -15.86 -36.47
CA GLN A 416 5.32 -15.99 -37.48
C GLN A 416 6.69 -16.30 -36.85
N ASP A 417 7.22 -17.42 -37.33
CA ASP A 417 8.58 -17.98 -37.41
C ASP A 417 9.70 -17.52 -36.46
N ALA A 418 10.21 -18.53 -35.75
CA ALA A 418 11.46 -18.52 -35.01
C ALA A 418 12.68 -18.67 -35.94
N ALA A 419 13.71 -17.87 -35.68
CA ALA A 419 15.08 -18.06 -36.15
C ALA A 419 16.04 -17.89 -34.94
N PRO A 420 17.26 -18.46 -35.00
CA PRO A 420 17.76 -19.35 -33.95
C PRO A 420 18.41 -18.64 -32.76
N THR A 421 18.20 -19.23 -31.59
CA THR A 421 18.78 -18.88 -30.30
C THR A 421 20.28 -19.14 -30.29
N VAL A 422 21.08 -18.10 -30.04
CA VAL A 422 22.50 -18.25 -29.71
C VAL A 422 22.58 -18.83 -28.29
N ALA A 423 23.22 -19.99 -28.15
CA ALA A 423 23.31 -20.73 -26.90
C ALA A 423 23.98 -19.89 -25.80
N SER A 424 23.24 -19.59 -24.74
CA SER A 424 23.80 -19.10 -23.47
C SER A 424 24.23 -20.30 -22.62
N THR A 425 25.49 -20.33 -22.25
CA THR A 425 26.16 -21.35 -21.42
C THR A 425 25.36 -21.70 -20.16
N THR A 426 25.15 -23.00 -19.89
CA THR A 426 24.40 -23.54 -18.74
C THR A 426 25.20 -23.62 -17.44
N ALA A 427 26.48 -23.23 -17.45
CA ALA A 427 27.38 -23.37 -16.30
C ALA A 427 27.06 -22.35 -15.21
N SER A 428 27.04 -22.83 -13.96
CA SER A 428 26.79 -22.00 -12.80
C SER A 428 27.93 -21.02 -12.55
N PRO A 429 27.67 -19.82 -11.98
CA PRO A 429 28.72 -18.86 -11.65
C PRO A 429 29.79 -19.41 -10.69
N THR A 430 29.48 -20.47 -9.95
CA THR A 430 30.43 -21.13 -9.03
C THR A 430 31.45 -21.96 -9.80
N GLU A 431 31.03 -22.67 -10.85
CA GLU A 431 31.92 -23.47 -11.72
C GLU A 431 32.90 -22.58 -12.49
N ILE A 432 32.42 -21.45 -13.03
CA ILE A 432 33.26 -20.49 -13.76
C ILE A 432 34.33 -19.88 -12.84
N ARG A 433 34.01 -19.64 -11.55
CA ARG A 433 35.00 -19.16 -10.56
C ARG A 433 36.03 -20.22 -10.21
N ALA A 434 35.58 -21.46 -9.98
CA ALA A 434 36.47 -22.56 -9.66
C ALA A 434 37.46 -22.83 -10.80
N TRP A 435 36.98 -22.84 -12.05
CA TRP A 435 37.82 -22.96 -13.24
C TRP A 435 38.76 -21.77 -13.39
N GLY A 436 38.27 -20.54 -13.20
CA GLY A 436 39.07 -19.31 -13.28
C GLY A 436 40.24 -19.31 -12.29
N ALA A 437 39.97 -19.68 -11.03
CA ALA A 437 40.98 -19.76 -9.99
C ALA A 437 42.03 -20.85 -10.29
N ALA A 438 41.59 -22.00 -10.82
CA ALA A 438 42.49 -23.08 -11.21
C ALA A 438 43.39 -22.76 -12.42
N ASN A 439 42.96 -21.85 -13.30
CA ASN A 439 43.69 -21.45 -14.51
C ASN A 439 44.38 -20.08 -14.38
N GLY A 440 44.51 -19.56 -13.16
CA GLY A 440 45.29 -18.34 -12.88
C GLY A 440 44.61 -17.02 -13.25
N HIS A 441 43.30 -17.02 -13.51
CA HIS A 441 42.54 -15.79 -13.74
C HIS A 441 42.26 -15.05 -12.43
N ALA A 442 42.17 -13.71 -12.49
CA ALA A 442 41.77 -12.91 -11.36
C ALA A 442 40.26 -13.10 -11.07
N VAL A 443 39.93 -13.84 -10.01
CA VAL A 443 38.55 -14.15 -9.63
C VAL A 443 38.16 -13.40 -8.34
N GLY A 444 37.10 -12.58 -8.42
CA GLY A 444 36.52 -11.94 -7.24
C GLY A 444 35.75 -12.95 -6.36
N VAL A 445 35.96 -12.89 -5.04
CA VAL A 445 35.37 -13.82 -4.07
C VAL A 445 33.83 -13.70 -3.98
N ARG A 446 33.26 -12.53 -4.33
CA ARG A 446 31.81 -12.27 -4.45
C ARG A 446 31.55 -11.23 -5.55
N GLY A 447 30.38 -11.32 -6.20
CA GLY A 447 29.94 -10.37 -7.24
C GLY A 447 29.82 -10.96 -8.65
N ARG A 448 29.45 -10.10 -9.61
CA ARG A 448 29.27 -10.44 -11.04
C ARG A 448 30.61 -10.87 -11.64
N LEU A 449 30.63 -11.97 -12.41
CA LEU A 449 31.83 -12.44 -13.10
C LEU A 449 32.26 -11.41 -14.15
N SER A 450 33.57 -11.21 -14.32
CA SER A 450 34.05 -10.36 -15.40
C SER A 450 33.69 -11.02 -16.74
N ALA A 451 33.28 -10.20 -17.72
CA ALA A 451 32.95 -10.70 -19.06
C ALA A 451 34.14 -11.44 -19.70
N GLU A 452 35.36 -11.03 -19.35
CA GLU A 452 36.61 -11.67 -19.77
C GLU A 452 36.78 -13.09 -19.19
N LEU A 453 36.42 -13.29 -17.91
CA LEU A 453 36.48 -14.61 -17.27
C LEU A 453 35.42 -15.57 -17.83
N VAL A 454 34.20 -15.07 -18.07
CA VAL A 454 33.12 -15.87 -18.69
C VAL A 454 33.51 -16.29 -20.10
N ARG A 455 34.05 -15.37 -20.90
CA ARG A 455 34.48 -15.66 -22.27
C ARG A 455 35.67 -16.62 -22.32
N ALA A 456 36.61 -16.51 -21.38
CA ALA A 456 37.74 -17.44 -21.27
C ALA A 456 37.27 -18.86 -20.92
N TYR A 457 36.29 -18.98 -20.02
CA TYR A 457 35.68 -20.26 -19.66
C TYR A 457 34.96 -20.90 -20.86
N GLU A 458 34.18 -20.12 -21.60
CA GLU A 458 33.46 -20.58 -22.79
C GLU A 458 34.40 -21.07 -23.89
N LEU A 459 35.49 -20.34 -24.16
CA LEU A 459 36.49 -20.75 -25.14
C LEU A 459 37.21 -22.06 -24.74
N ALA A 460 37.48 -22.26 -23.46
CA ALA A 460 38.14 -23.46 -22.97
C ALA A 460 37.25 -24.72 -23.04
N HIS A 461 35.93 -24.56 -22.88
CA HIS A 461 34.96 -25.66 -22.89
C HIS A 461 34.29 -25.88 -24.24
N ALA A 462 34.36 -24.92 -25.16
CA ALA A 462 34.00 -25.10 -26.56
C ALA A 462 34.95 -26.05 -27.31
N ALA A 463 36.18 -26.25 -26.81
CA ALA A 463 37.16 -27.18 -27.39
C ALA A 463 37.00 -28.63 -26.91
N GLN A 464 36.05 -28.91 -25.99
CA GLN A 464 35.80 -30.24 -25.42
C GLN A 464 34.38 -30.77 -25.70
N SER A 465 33.59 -30.06 -26.52
CA SER A 465 32.23 -30.45 -26.92
C SER A 465 32.16 -30.94 -28.35
#